data_AF-A0A816S712-F1
#
_entry.id   AF-A0A816S712-F1
#
_cell.length_a   1.000
_cell.length_b   1.000
_cell.length_c   1.000
_cell.angle_alpha   90.00
_cell.angle_beta   90.00
_cell.angle_gamma   90.00
#
_symmetry.space_group_name_H-M   'P 1'
#
loop_
_entity.id
_entity.type
_entity.pdbx_description
1 polymer ?
#
loop_
_entity_poly.entity_id
_entity_poly.type
_entity_poly.pdbx_seq_one_letter_code
_entity_poly.pdbx_strand_id
1 'polypeptide(L)'
;GLTEDDYDMYYEKWQRFDPLGSQFIQYDQLSNFVDSLKPPLRIQKPNHSLLVAMNIPICEQDRVHYIDILDGLIKSFFSTCDISISSSEFHAPIDIKKDRPKDYRPITTTLRRQRELHLCRIGLKAFRTNVERRRHERKNRESMLVDMHRTRDSRGSLFSGSVIPGFGVPGQRDFSNGTRNE
;
A
#
# COMPACT_ATOMS: atom_id res chain seq x y z
N GLY A 1 -40.67 7.82 -4.25
CA GLY A 1 -40.28 6.43 -3.93
C GLY A 1 -39.69 5.79 -5.16
N LEU A 2 -39.07 4.60 -5.03
CA LEU A 2 -38.65 3.81 -6.18
C LEU A 2 -39.87 3.16 -6.84
N THR A 3 -39.86 3.11 -8.16
CA THR A 3 -40.94 2.60 -9.01
C THR A 3 -40.57 1.24 -9.62
N GLU A 4 -41.54 0.51 -10.17
CA GLU A 4 -41.30 -0.75 -10.89
C GLU A 4 -40.27 -0.59 -12.02
N ASP A 5 -40.37 0.50 -12.79
CA ASP A 5 -39.43 0.86 -13.85
C ASP A 5 -37.98 0.97 -13.36
N ASP A 6 -37.75 1.41 -12.11
CA ASP A 6 -36.41 1.51 -11.52
C ASP A 6 -35.81 0.12 -11.25
N TYR A 7 -36.66 -0.83 -10.83
CA TYR A 7 -36.25 -2.23 -10.62
C TYR A 7 -36.01 -2.95 -11.95
N ASP A 8 -36.88 -2.74 -12.94
CA ASP A 8 -36.70 -3.29 -14.28
C ASP A 8 -35.42 -2.77 -14.93
N MET A 9 -35.14 -1.47 -14.80
CA MET A 9 -33.90 -0.86 -15.25
C MET A 9 -32.68 -1.48 -14.56
N TYR A 10 -32.75 -1.76 -13.26
CA TYR A 10 -31.69 -2.44 -12.53
C TYR A 10 -31.41 -3.83 -13.11
N TYR A 11 -32.45 -4.65 -13.33
CA TYR A 11 -32.30 -6.01 -13.88
C TYR A 11 -31.82 -6.00 -15.34
N GLU A 12 -32.29 -5.06 -16.16
CA GLU A 12 -31.83 -4.88 -17.54
C GLU A 12 -30.32 -4.58 -17.59
N LYS A 13 -29.84 -3.71 -16.69
CA LYS A 13 -28.41 -3.41 -16.58
C LYS A 13 -27.64 -4.58 -16.00
N TRP A 14 -28.19 -5.28 -15.01
CA TRP A 14 -27.56 -6.44 -14.37
C TRP A 14 -27.23 -7.54 -15.35
N GLN A 15 -28.16 -7.89 -16.25
CA GLN A 15 -27.97 -8.94 -17.26
C GLN A 15 -26.74 -8.71 -18.16
N ARG A 16 -26.29 -7.46 -18.32
CA ARG A 16 -25.08 -7.16 -19.09
C ARG A 16 -23.78 -7.54 -18.37
N PHE A 17 -23.81 -7.56 -17.03
CA PHE A 17 -22.68 -7.94 -16.19
C PHE A 17 -22.71 -9.43 -15.81
N ASP A 18 -23.90 -10.03 -15.77
CA ASP A 18 -24.12 -11.44 -15.45
C ASP A 18 -24.96 -12.14 -16.55
N PRO A 19 -24.41 -12.33 -17.77
CA PRO A 19 -25.14 -12.93 -18.89
C PRO A 19 -25.45 -14.43 -18.67
N LEU A 20 -24.76 -15.06 -17.72
CA LEU A 20 -24.92 -16.48 -17.39
C LEU A 20 -25.94 -16.71 -16.25
N GLY A 21 -26.49 -15.64 -15.65
CA GLY A 21 -27.45 -15.75 -14.55
C GLY A 21 -26.85 -16.37 -13.29
N SER A 22 -25.56 -16.12 -13.02
CA SER A 22 -24.88 -16.61 -11.82
C SER A 22 -25.33 -15.94 -10.53
N GLN A 23 -26.06 -14.83 -10.61
CA GLN A 23 -26.50 -13.98 -9.49
C GLN A 23 -25.36 -13.19 -8.82
N PHE A 24 -24.15 -13.29 -9.37
CA PHE A 24 -22.96 -12.63 -8.87
C PHE A 24 -22.25 -11.82 -9.96
N ILE A 25 -21.58 -10.74 -9.55
CA ILE A 25 -20.56 -10.07 -10.34
C ILE A 25 -19.24 -10.03 -9.57
N GLN A 26 -18.13 -9.80 -10.27
CA GLN A 26 -16.85 -9.58 -9.60
C GLN A 26 -16.84 -8.21 -8.90
N TYR A 27 -16.15 -8.13 -7.76
CA TYR A 27 -16.07 -6.93 -6.94
C TYR A 27 -15.48 -5.72 -7.69
N ASP A 28 -14.55 -5.96 -8.61
CA ASP A 28 -13.94 -4.94 -9.46
C ASP A 28 -14.91 -4.32 -10.47
N GLN A 29 -15.95 -5.08 -10.88
CA GLN A 29 -17.00 -4.61 -11.79
C GLN A 29 -18.05 -3.76 -11.07
N LEU A 30 -18.18 -3.85 -9.74
CA LEU A 30 -19.21 -3.17 -8.96
C LEU A 30 -19.26 -1.65 -9.23
N SER A 31 -18.10 -1.00 -9.28
CA SER A 31 -18.00 0.44 -9.55
C SER A 31 -18.51 0.84 -10.95
N ASN A 32 -18.28 -0.01 -11.95
CA ASN A 32 -18.79 0.18 -13.30
C ASN A 32 -20.30 -0.06 -13.36
N PHE A 33 -20.76 -1.10 -12.67
CA PHE A 33 -22.18 -1.47 -12.64
C PHE A 33 -23.04 -0.32 -12.10
N VAL A 34 -22.75 0.18 -10.90
CA VAL A 34 -23.56 1.25 -10.27
C VAL A 34 -23.51 2.58 -11.02
N ASP A 35 -22.44 2.84 -11.79
CA ASP A 35 -22.33 4.02 -12.66
C ASP A 35 -23.14 3.86 -13.97
N SER A 36 -23.37 2.62 -14.42
CA SER A 36 -24.13 2.31 -15.65
C SER A 36 -25.65 2.37 -15.49
N LEU A 37 -26.13 2.38 -14.24
CA LEU A 37 -27.55 2.54 -13.90
C LEU A 37 -28.04 3.94 -14.30
N LYS A 38 -29.36 4.14 -14.31
CA LYS A 38 -29.99 5.46 -14.50
C LYS A 38 -30.40 6.06 -13.14
N PRO A 39 -30.53 7.39 -13.03
CA PRO A 39 -31.17 8.00 -11.87
C PRO A 39 -32.56 7.36 -11.64
N PRO A 40 -32.97 7.12 -10.38
CA PRO A 40 -32.34 7.53 -9.13
C PRO A 40 -31.29 6.57 -8.57
N LEU A 41 -31.17 5.35 -9.10
CA LEU A 41 -30.26 4.31 -8.56
C LEU A 41 -28.79 4.48 -8.98
N ARG A 42 -28.52 5.36 -9.94
CA ARG A 42 -27.17 5.62 -10.45
C ARG A 42 -26.27 6.27 -9.40
N ILE A 43 -25.09 5.67 -9.18
CA ILE A 43 -23.99 6.28 -8.43
C ILE A 43 -22.83 6.58 -9.39
N GLN A 44 -22.76 7.85 -9.80
CA GLN A 44 -21.75 8.33 -10.74
C GLN A 44 -20.34 8.22 -10.18
N LYS A 45 -19.37 7.90 -11.03
CA LYS A 45 -17.95 7.97 -10.65
C LYS A 45 -17.51 9.41 -10.38
N PRO A 46 -16.62 9.66 -9.40
CA PRO A 46 -16.00 8.68 -8.50
C PRO A 46 -16.96 8.21 -7.39
N ASN A 47 -17.21 6.90 -7.33
CA ASN A 47 -18.26 6.31 -6.47
C ASN A 47 -17.72 5.44 -5.32
N HIS A 48 -16.39 5.30 -5.20
CA HIS A 48 -15.77 4.38 -4.24
C HIS A 48 -16.17 4.67 -2.78
N SER A 49 -16.20 5.95 -2.37
CA SER A 49 -16.54 6.33 -0.99
C SER A 49 -17.97 5.93 -0.61
N LEU A 50 -18.92 6.06 -1.55
CA LEU A 50 -20.30 5.64 -1.34
C LEU A 50 -20.44 4.12 -1.30
N LEU A 51 -19.74 3.39 -2.19
CA LEU A 51 -19.69 1.92 -2.15
C LEU A 51 -19.16 1.39 -0.81
N VAL A 52 -18.14 2.05 -0.25
CA VAL A 52 -17.60 1.74 1.09
C VAL A 52 -18.63 2.02 2.18
N ALA A 53 -19.36 3.13 2.10
CA ALA A 53 -20.38 3.50 3.08
C ALA A 53 -21.59 2.55 3.08
N MET A 54 -21.96 2.01 1.92
CA MET A 54 -23.05 1.02 1.79
C MET A 54 -22.76 -0.33 2.45
N ASN A 55 -21.50 -0.62 2.83
CA ASN A 55 -21.11 -1.82 3.56
C ASN A 55 -21.59 -3.14 2.90
N ILE A 56 -21.49 -3.23 1.58
CA ILE A 56 -22.00 -4.36 0.80
C ILE A 56 -21.17 -5.62 1.11
N PRO A 57 -21.79 -6.77 1.44
CA PRO A 57 -21.12 -8.05 1.57
C PRO A 57 -20.35 -8.46 0.31
N ILE A 58 -19.16 -9.03 0.53
CA ILE A 58 -18.33 -9.63 -0.53
C ILE A 58 -18.14 -11.10 -0.18
N CYS A 59 -18.56 -11.96 -1.10
CA CYS A 59 -18.50 -13.40 -0.99
C CYS A 59 -17.13 -13.97 -1.38
N GLU A 60 -16.95 -15.27 -1.13
CA GLU A 60 -15.83 -16.04 -1.64
C GLU A 60 -15.60 -15.78 -3.15
N GLN A 61 -14.33 -15.82 -3.56
CA GLN A 61 -13.87 -15.52 -4.92
C GLN A 61 -14.08 -14.05 -5.36
N ASP A 62 -14.15 -13.12 -4.39
CA ASP A 62 -14.31 -11.68 -4.65
C ASP A 62 -15.57 -11.32 -5.44
N ARG A 63 -16.66 -12.03 -5.15
CA ARG A 63 -17.95 -11.84 -5.81
C ARG A 63 -18.94 -11.08 -4.95
N VAL A 64 -19.86 -10.36 -5.57
CA VAL A 64 -20.93 -9.60 -4.91
C VAL A 64 -22.27 -10.01 -5.49
N HIS A 65 -23.23 -10.31 -4.62
CA HIS A 65 -24.55 -10.79 -5.03
C HIS A 65 -25.48 -9.64 -5.46
N TYR A 66 -26.29 -9.85 -6.50
CA TYR A 66 -27.17 -8.80 -7.05
C TYR A 66 -28.12 -8.22 -6.00
N ILE A 67 -28.64 -9.05 -5.09
CA ILE A 67 -29.59 -8.60 -4.06
C ILE A 67 -28.94 -7.63 -3.07
N ASP A 68 -27.67 -7.86 -2.71
CA ASP A 68 -26.98 -7.05 -1.72
C ASP A 68 -26.60 -5.68 -2.30
N ILE A 69 -26.34 -5.63 -3.61
CA ILE A 69 -26.11 -4.37 -4.32
C ILE A 69 -27.40 -3.56 -4.35
N LEU A 70 -28.51 -4.19 -4.74
CA LEU A 70 -29.82 -3.53 -4.79
C LEU A 70 -30.22 -2.99 -3.41
N ASP A 71 -30.09 -3.79 -2.36
CA ASP A 71 -30.33 -3.38 -0.97
C ASP A 71 -29.47 -2.18 -0.56
N GLY A 72 -28.17 -2.20 -0.90
CA GLY A 72 -27.27 -1.06 -0.68
C GLY A 72 -27.73 0.22 -1.38
N LEU A 73 -28.12 0.13 -2.65
CA LEU A 73 -28.60 1.26 -3.44
C LEU A 73 -29.88 1.86 -2.88
N ILE A 74 -30.85 1.01 -2.52
CA ILE A 74 -32.11 1.43 -1.89
C ILE A 74 -31.80 2.20 -0.61
N LYS A 75 -31.01 1.61 0.31
CA LYS A 75 -30.63 2.26 1.57
C LYS A 75 -29.94 3.60 1.34
N SER A 76 -29.04 3.67 0.36
CA SER A 76 -28.35 4.92 0.02
C SER A 76 -29.30 5.99 -0.52
N PHE A 77 -30.28 5.61 -1.36
CA PHE A 77 -31.28 6.52 -1.89
C PHE A 77 -32.12 7.13 -0.76
N PHE A 78 -32.65 6.30 0.14
CA PHE A 78 -33.47 6.77 1.25
C PHE A 78 -32.68 7.59 2.28
N SER A 79 -31.42 7.23 2.54
CA SER A 79 -30.55 8.03 3.40
C SER A 79 -30.25 9.42 2.83
N THR A 80 -30.28 9.59 1.51
CA THR A 80 -30.01 10.88 0.85
C THR A 80 -31.26 11.78 0.84
N CYS A 81 -32.45 11.20 0.90
CA CYS A 81 -33.71 11.95 0.85
C CYS A 81 -34.18 12.49 2.22
N ASP A 82 -33.36 12.40 3.29
CA ASP A 82 -33.73 12.72 4.68
C ASP A 82 -35.01 12.00 5.16
N ILE A 83 -35.37 10.89 4.52
CA ILE A 83 -36.51 10.08 4.93
C ILE A 83 -35.97 9.13 5.98
N SER A 84 -36.16 9.49 7.26
CA SER A 84 -35.78 8.69 8.42
C SER A 84 -36.65 7.44 8.53
N ILE A 85 -36.50 6.50 7.59
CA ILE A 85 -37.26 5.25 7.66
C ILE A 85 -36.54 4.34 8.65
N SER A 86 -37.25 3.98 9.72
CA SER A 86 -36.77 3.04 10.71
C SER A 86 -36.42 1.72 10.02
N SER A 87 -35.26 1.14 10.34
CA SER A 87 -34.77 -0.11 9.73
C SER A 87 -35.72 -1.31 9.92
N SER A 88 -36.74 -1.20 10.78
CA SER A 88 -37.77 -2.23 11.03
C SER A 88 -39.01 -2.14 10.15
N GLU A 89 -39.34 -0.97 9.59
CA GLU A 89 -40.46 -0.82 8.63
C GLU A 89 -40.03 -1.14 7.19
N PHE A 90 -38.73 -1.34 6.98
CA PHE A 90 -38.07 -1.57 5.70
C PHE A 90 -37.96 -3.06 5.34
N HIS A 91 -39.02 -3.82 5.48
CA HIS A 91 -39.14 -4.99 4.60
C HIS A 91 -39.40 -4.43 3.20
N ALA A 92 -38.31 -4.21 2.45
CA ALA A 92 -38.41 -4.20 1.00
C ALA A 92 -39.27 -5.42 0.59
N PRO A 93 -40.08 -5.36 -0.48
CA PRO A 93 -40.86 -6.51 -0.95
C PRO A 93 -40.01 -7.76 -1.24
N ILE A 94 -38.69 -7.58 -1.25
CA ILE A 94 -37.65 -8.56 -1.38
C ILE A 94 -37.39 -9.19 0.00
N ASP A 95 -37.81 -10.45 0.17
CA ASP A 95 -37.35 -11.27 1.28
C ASP A 95 -35.89 -11.66 1.04
N ILE A 96 -34.96 -10.74 1.36
CA ILE A 96 -33.50 -10.84 1.12
C ILE A 96 -32.91 -12.15 1.63
N LYS A 97 -33.56 -12.82 2.60
CA LYS A 97 -33.13 -14.11 3.14
C LYS A 97 -33.58 -15.30 2.29
N LYS A 98 -34.68 -15.19 1.53
CA LYS A 98 -35.20 -16.28 0.69
C LYS A 98 -34.47 -16.43 -0.63
N ASP A 99 -34.00 -15.34 -1.23
CA ASP A 99 -33.38 -15.36 -2.57
C ASP A 99 -31.87 -15.62 -2.57
N ARG A 100 -31.26 -15.87 -1.39
CA ARG A 100 -29.83 -16.18 -1.31
C ARG A 100 -29.58 -17.66 -1.64
N PRO A 101 -28.74 -17.97 -2.65
CA PRO A 101 -28.46 -19.35 -3.02
C PRO A 101 -27.60 -20.06 -1.97
N LYS A 102 -27.54 -21.39 -2.02
CA LYS A 102 -26.81 -22.22 -1.03
C LYS A 102 -25.30 -21.94 -1.00
N ASP A 103 -24.75 -21.40 -2.08
CA ASP A 103 -23.34 -21.01 -2.24
C ASP A 103 -23.06 -19.56 -1.81
N TYR A 104 -24.05 -18.84 -1.27
CA TYR A 104 -23.87 -17.53 -0.67
C TYR A 104 -23.00 -17.61 0.59
N ARG A 105 -21.72 -17.24 0.45
CA ARG A 105 -20.72 -17.27 1.53
C ARG A 105 -20.01 -15.92 1.67
N PRO A 106 -20.56 -14.97 2.45
CA PRO A 106 -19.93 -13.68 2.68
C PRO A 106 -18.68 -13.82 3.57
N ILE A 107 -17.54 -13.31 3.12
CA ILE A 107 -16.26 -13.37 3.85
C ILE A 107 -15.80 -12.00 4.35
N THR A 108 -16.20 -10.93 3.68
CA THR A 108 -15.85 -9.55 4.04
C THR A 108 -16.95 -8.59 3.55
N THR A 109 -16.74 -7.28 3.70
CA THR A 109 -17.63 -6.23 3.19
C THR A 109 -16.81 -5.13 2.51
N THR A 110 -17.44 -4.27 1.71
CA THR A 110 -16.76 -3.10 1.09
C THR A 110 -16.04 -2.24 2.14
N LEU A 111 -16.68 -1.99 3.29
CA LEU A 111 -16.10 -1.24 4.40
C LEU A 111 -14.90 -1.94 5.03
N ARG A 112 -15.06 -3.24 5.34
CA ARG A 112 -14.00 -4.03 5.96
C ARG A 112 -12.80 -4.16 5.02
N ARG A 113 -13.02 -4.44 3.74
CA ARG A 113 -11.98 -4.53 2.72
C ARG A 113 -11.20 -3.23 2.57
N GLN A 114 -11.88 -2.08 2.61
CA GLN A 114 -11.18 -0.79 2.58
C GLN A 114 -10.29 -0.58 3.80
N ARG A 115 -10.74 -0.99 5.00
CA ARG A 115 -9.91 -0.94 6.22
C ARG A 115 -8.70 -1.86 6.13
N GLU A 116 -8.90 -3.10 5.67
CA GLU A 116 -7.83 -4.08 5.47
C GLU A 116 -6.78 -3.55 4.48
N LEU A 117 -7.19 -3.03 3.32
CA LEU A 117 -6.28 -2.43 2.35
C LEU A 117 -5.50 -1.24 2.92
N HIS A 118 -6.14 -0.41 3.73
CA HIS A 118 -5.48 0.71 4.40
C HIS A 118 -4.39 0.23 5.38
N LEU A 119 -4.73 -0.74 6.24
CA LEU A 119 -3.79 -1.35 7.18
C LEU A 119 -2.63 -2.04 6.46
N CYS A 120 -2.91 -2.79 5.39
CA CYS A 120 -1.88 -3.42 4.57
C CYS A 120 -0.92 -2.38 3.96
N ARG A 121 -1.43 -1.25 3.47
CA ARG A 121 -0.60 -0.17 2.92
C ARG A 121 0.33 0.44 3.99
N ILE A 122 -0.18 0.70 5.20
CA ILE A 122 0.63 1.21 6.31
C ILE A 122 1.72 0.20 6.67
N GLY A 123 1.35 -1.06 6.88
CA GLY A 123 2.27 -2.12 7.25
C GLY A 123 3.37 -2.33 6.19
N LEU A 124 2.98 -2.38 4.91
CA LEU A 124 3.92 -2.54 3.80
C LEU A 124 4.87 -1.35 3.68
N LYS A 125 4.39 -0.12 3.89
CA LYS A 125 5.23 1.08 3.91
C LYS A 125 6.27 0.99 5.02
N ALA A 126 5.84 0.69 6.25
CA ALA A 126 6.74 0.54 7.39
C ALA A 126 7.77 -0.58 7.16
N PHE A 127 7.34 -1.71 6.60
CA PHE A 127 8.22 -2.83 6.27
C PHE A 127 9.29 -2.43 5.24
N ARG A 128 8.88 -1.79 4.13
CA ARG A 128 9.82 -1.33 3.08
C ARG A 128 10.86 -0.36 3.64
N THR A 129 10.43 0.64 4.41
CA THR A 129 11.33 1.60 5.05
C THR A 129 12.30 0.91 6.02
N ASN A 130 11.84 -0.06 6.81
CA ASN A 130 12.73 -0.81 7.69
C ASN A 130 13.75 -1.67 6.92
N VAL A 131 13.34 -2.29 5.80
CA VAL A 131 14.26 -3.04 4.93
C VAL A 131 15.32 -2.13 4.33
N GLU A 132 14.95 -0.95 3.83
CA GLU A 132 15.87 0.04 3.28
C GLU A 132 16.86 0.55 4.33
N ARG A 133 16.37 0.90 5.52
CA ARG A 133 17.20 1.28 6.67
C ARG A 133 18.23 0.20 6.99
N ARG A 134 17.81 -1.06 7.11
CA ARG A 134 18.70 -2.20 7.39
C ARG A 134 19.73 -2.42 6.27
N ARG A 135 19.36 -2.20 5.01
CA ARG A 135 20.30 -2.26 3.88
C ARG A 135 21.35 -1.16 3.96
N HIS A 136 20.94 0.07 4.29
CA HIS A 136 21.85 1.20 4.45
C HIS A 136 22.81 0.98 5.64
N GLU A 137 22.31 0.50 6.78
CA GLU A 137 23.13 0.16 7.95
C GLU A 137 24.15 -0.95 7.69
N ARG A 138 23.84 -1.93 6.83
CA ARG A 138 24.81 -2.94 6.39
C ARG A 138 25.91 -2.31 5.55
N LYS A 139 25.55 -1.52 4.53
CA LYS A 139 26.52 -0.81 3.68
C LYS A 139 27.41 0.15 4.48
N ASN A 140 26.85 0.89 5.43
CA ASN A 140 27.61 1.81 6.27
C ASN A 140 28.60 1.07 7.17
N ARG A 141 28.20 -0.07 7.74
CA ARG A 141 29.13 -0.93 8.51
C ARG A 141 30.25 -1.49 7.65
N GLU A 142 29.93 -1.96 6.44
CA GLU A 142 30.94 -2.43 5.48
C GLU A 142 31.91 -1.30 5.09
N SER A 143 31.40 -0.09 4.79
CA SER A 143 32.22 1.09 4.49
C SER A 143 33.16 1.44 5.66
N MET A 144 32.64 1.49 6.90
CA MET A 144 33.47 1.75 8.07
C MET A 144 34.58 0.71 8.26
N LEU A 145 34.27 -0.57 8.01
CA LEU A 145 35.28 -1.63 8.08
C LEU A 145 36.38 -1.43 7.03
N VAL A 146 36.04 -1.08 5.80
CA VAL A 146 37.02 -0.81 4.73
C VAL A 146 37.89 0.40 5.08
N ASP A 147 37.30 1.48 5.59
CA ASP A 147 38.02 2.69 5.99
C ASP A 147 39.00 2.43 7.15
N MET A 148 38.63 1.57 8.11
CA MET A 148 39.54 1.15 9.19
C MET A 148 40.75 0.35 8.67
N HIS A 149 40.57 -0.53 7.69
CA HIS A 149 41.70 -1.26 7.10
C HIS A 149 42.64 -0.30 6.35
N ARG A 150 42.09 0.61 5.54
CA ARG A 150 42.88 1.59 4.79
C ARG A 150 43.68 2.53 5.69
N THR A 151 43.10 2.98 6.79
CA THR A 151 43.79 3.83 7.77
C THR A 151 44.87 3.09 8.55
N ARG A 152 44.70 1.78 8.81
CA ARG A 152 45.72 0.92 9.43
C ARG A 152 46.91 0.69 8.50
N ASP A 153 46.68 0.40 7.22
CA ASP A 153 47.74 0.21 6.23
C ASP A 153 48.55 1.50 6.02
N SER A 154 47.87 2.65 6.04
CA SER A 154 48.51 3.97 5.95
C SER A 154 49.43 4.27 7.14
N ARG A 155 49.11 3.81 8.36
CA ARG A 155 49.97 3.94 9.54
C ARG A 155 51.11 2.93 9.57
N GLY A 156 50.92 1.73 8.99
CA GLY A 156 51.97 0.74 8.82
C GLY A 156 53.10 1.18 7.89
N SER A 157 52.82 2.11 6.97
CA SER A 157 53.81 2.67 6.03
C SER A 157 54.72 3.75 6.63
N LEU A 158 54.39 4.33 7.78
CA LEU A 158 55.14 5.46 8.38
C LEU A 158 56.24 5.05 9.36
N PHE A 159 56.48 3.75 9.56
CA PHE A 159 57.50 3.22 10.49
C PHE A 159 58.64 2.45 9.81
N SER A 160 58.79 2.53 8.49
CA SER A 160 59.97 1.99 7.78
C SER A 160 60.88 3.13 7.33
N GLY A 161 62.02 3.28 8.02
CA GLY A 161 63.16 4.04 7.51
C GLY A 161 63.44 5.38 8.18
N SER A 162 63.82 5.38 9.46
CA SER A 162 64.71 6.42 9.98
C SER A 162 66.02 5.76 10.39
N VAL A 163 66.96 5.73 9.43
CA VAL A 163 68.34 5.30 9.66
C VAL A 163 69.03 6.44 10.39
N ILE A 164 69.39 6.19 11.65
CA ILE A 164 70.30 7.04 12.41
C ILE A 164 71.70 6.93 11.76
N PRO A 165 72.32 8.00 11.25
CA PRO A 165 73.71 7.91 10.83
C PRO A 165 74.62 8.15 12.05
N GLY A 166 75.16 7.05 12.56
CA GLY A 166 76.30 7.05 13.48
C GLY A 166 77.62 7.14 12.72
N PHE A 167 78.50 8.02 13.22
CA PHE A 167 79.97 7.99 13.21
C PHE A 167 80.72 7.34 12.04
N GLY A 168 81.51 8.15 11.33
CA GLY A 168 82.63 7.71 10.50
C GLY A 168 83.69 8.81 10.37
N VAL A 169 84.82 8.64 11.06
CA VAL A 169 86.11 9.33 10.82
C VAL A 169 86.91 8.43 9.86
N PRO A 170 87.46 8.92 8.73
CA PRO A 170 88.84 9.43 8.63
C PRO A 170 88.95 10.62 7.64
N GLY A 171 89.93 11.52 7.61
CA GLY A 171 91.38 11.40 7.76
C GLY A 171 92.03 12.22 6.62
N GLN A 172 92.78 13.26 7.00
CA GLN A 172 93.78 14.06 6.23
C GLN A 172 93.41 14.76 4.91
N ARG A 173 93.60 16.09 4.90
CA ARG A 173 94.54 16.80 4.00
C ARG A 173 94.79 18.24 4.52
N ASP A 174 95.93 18.39 5.20
CA ASP A 174 97.03 19.31 4.87
C ASP A 174 96.83 20.79 4.49
N PHE A 175 97.65 21.59 5.20
CA PHE A 175 98.39 22.80 4.82
C PHE A 175 97.77 24.22 4.97
N SER A 176 98.27 24.86 6.04
CA SER A 176 99.00 26.16 6.10
C SER A 176 98.32 27.52 6.37
N ASN A 177 98.92 28.18 7.37
CA ASN A 177 99.12 29.62 7.64
C ASN A 177 97.87 30.46 7.88
N GLY A 178 97.73 31.21 8.97
CA GLY A 178 98.61 32.13 9.70
C GLY A 178 97.66 33.30 10.05
N THR A 179 97.54 33.87 11.24
CA THR A 179 98.48 34.68 12.01
C THR A 179 97.69 35.29 13.18
N ARG A 180 98.34 35.44 14.35
CA ARG A 180 98.40 36.61 15.28
C ARG A 180 97.20 37.57 15.35
N ASN A 181 96.76 38.14 16.47
CA ASN A 181 97.31 38.68 17.74
C ASN A 181 96.03 39.00 18.58
N GLU A 182 95.96 39.21 19.88
CA GLU A 182 96.84 39.59 20.99
C GLU A 182 96.11 39.17 22.29
#